data_AF-A0A0D7X1T2-F1
#
_entry.id   AF-A0A0D7X1T2-F1
#
_cell.length_a   1.000
_cell.length_b   1.000
_cell.length_c   1.000
_cell.angle_alpha   90.00
_cell.angle_beta   90.00
_cell.angle_gamma   90.00
#
_symmetry.space_group_name_H-M   'P 1'
#
loop_
_entity.id
_entity.type
_entity.pdbx_description
1 polymer ?
#
loop_
_entity_poly.entity_id
_entity_poly.type
_entity_poly.pdbx_seq_one_letter_code
_entity_poly.pdbx_strand_id
1 'polypeptide(L)'
;MNVALVIESSNRTGTAPAYQFYAGNKNRWVKAALEYMKVIEFPTEHIYFLSFHELRIIPHDTVIQNYPINAAPEKKVQKQFAERIMGFLKIQYPTAEVHIHAGKSITDSLTPLLKNEGIPYSIFAEGKQLLKKSEYYNDLILQECAMKRMRELQKEKAKLIAIPEYFTPQEAEHIVTEYAAVAHKYGVEKLFSEIRSLLRQYKQQFRHAQAVKENFEQSISEEERKDLQRYWDNLRSLSDLFNSQMSEFHSKNGRVMASLTTLLIKQGYVKNTSNRISETMFRLQIALIKS
;
A
#
# COMPACT_ATOMS: atom_id res chain seq x y z
N MET A 1 -18.22 14.54 8.88
CA MET A 1 -18.76 14.89 7.54
C MET A 1 -18.19 16.26 7.21
N ASN A 2 -17.73 16.49 5.98
CA ASN A 2 -17.01 17.72 5.65
C ASN A 2 -17.73 18.43 4.51
N VAL A 3 -17.79 19.75 4.55
CA VAL A 3 -18.37 20.61 3.52
C VAL A 3 -17.33 21.63 3.07
N ALA A 4 -17.18 21.81 1.77
CA ALA A 4 -16.18 22.71 1.21
C ALA A 4 -16.84 23.96 0.60
N LEU A 5 -16.34 25.12 1.00
CA LEU A 5 -16.78 26.43 0.51
C LEU A 5 -15.65 27.07 -0.29
N VAL A 6 -15.83 27.18 -1.61
CA VAL A 6 -14.84 27.72 -2.55
C VAL A 6 -15.29 29.08 -3.06
N ILE A 7 -14.45 30.10 -2.91
CA ILE A 7 -14.83 31.44 -3.40
C ILE A 7 -14.86 31.48 -4.94
N GLU A 8 -15.83 32.22 -5.48
CA GLU A 8 -15.90 32.49 -6.91
C GLU A 8 -14.62 33.16 -7.46
N SER A 9 -14.39 32.94 -8.74
CA SER A 9 -13.37 33.67 -9.52
C SER A 9 -13.97 34.81 -10.29
N SER A 10 -13.17 35.85 -10.57
CA SER A 10 -13.44 36.81 -11.65
C SER A 10 -13.00 36.31 -13.02
N ASN A 11 -12.08 35.34 -13.08
CA ASN A 11 -11.57 34.73 -14.32
C ASN A 11 -12.48 33.57 -14.77
N ARG A 12 -13.75 33.89 -15.07
CA ARG A 12 -14.80 32.94 -15.43
C ARG A 12 -14.79 32.60 -16.92
N THR A 13 -15.36 31.46 -17.29
CA THR A 13 -15.64 31.07 -18.68
C THR A 13 -17.10 31.37 -19.06
N GLY A 14 -17.52 31.03 -20.28
CA GLY A 14 -18.93 31.09 -20.68
C GLY A 14 -19.80 30.12 -19.89
N THR A 15 -21.04 29.90 -20.34
CA THR A 15 -21.99 28.99 -19.66
C THR A 15 -21.40 27.59 -19.45
N ALA A 16 -21.25 27.17 -18.20
CA ALA A 16 -20.63 25.90 -17.82
C ALA A 16 -21.03 25.49 -16.38
N PRO A 17 -20.82 24.21 -15.98
CA PRO A 17 -20.92 23.79 -14.58
C PRO A 17 -20.03 24.63 -13.66
N ALA A 18 -20.43 24.85 -12.40
CA ALA A 18 -19.76 25.78 -11.48
C ALA A 18 -18.26 25.51 -11.35
N TYR A 19 -17.86 24.25 -11.24
CA TYR A 19 -16.45 23.87 -11.15
C TYR A 19 -15.64 24.24 -12.38
N GLN A 20 -16.21 24.19 -13.58
CA GLN A 20 -15.54 24.63 -14.81
C GLN A 20 -15.61 26.15 -14.98
N PHE A 21 -16.78 26.72 -14.66
CA PHE A 21 -17.07 28.13 -14.77
C PHE A 21 -16.10 28.97 -13.92
N TYR A 22 -15.90 28.59 -12.66
CA TYR A 22 -14.99 29.29 -11.76
C TYR A 22 -13.52 28.86 -11.90
N ALA A 23 -13.24 27.69 -12.48
CA ALA A 23 -11.90 27.23 -12.80
C ALA A 23 -11.45 27.66 -14.21
N GLY A 24 -11.88 28.82 -14.69
CA GLY A 24 -11.52 29.29 -16.04
C GLY A 24 -10.01 29.31 -16.33
N ASN A 25 -9.63 29.44 -17.61
CA ASN A 25 -8.27 29.17 -18.08
C ASN A 25 -7.15 29.89 -17.28
N LYS A 26 -7.40 31.11 -16.80
CA LYS A 26 -6.44 31.91 -16.04
C LYS A 26 -6.54 31.76 -14.51
N ASN A 27 -7.51 31.01 -13.98
CA ASN A 27 -7.67 30.84 -12.54
C ASN A 27 -6.89 29.64 -11.99
N ARG A 28 -5.62 29.87 -11.65
CA ARG A 28 -4.74 28.83 -11.10
C ARG A 28 -5.13 28.40 -9.68
N TRP A 29 -5.67 29.30 -8.86
CA TRP A 29 -6.03 28.98 -7.48
C TRP A 29 -7.21 28.02 -7.43
N VAL A 30 -8.37 28.37 -7.98
CA VAL A 30 -9.56 27.49 -7.87
C VAL A 30 -9.29 26.13 -8.50
N LYS A 31 -8.56 26.08 -9.63
CA LYS A 31 -8.07 24.82 -10.20
C LYS A 31 -7.28 23.98 -9.19
N ALA A 32 -6.29 24.57 -8.52
CA ALA A 32 -5.47 23.86 -7.56
C ALA A 32 -6.26 23.43 -6.31
N ALA A 33 -7.23 24.23 -5.86
CA ALA A 33 -8.11 23.86 -4.75
C ALA A 33 -9.00 22.65 -5.12
N LEU A 34 -9.58 22.64 -6.33
CA LEU A 34 -10.38 21.52 -6.82
C LEU A 34 -9.54 20.27 -7.07
N GLU A 35 -8.32 20.41 -7.58
CA GLU A 35 -7.40 19.28 -7.73
C GLU A 35 -7.01 18.70 -6.37
N TYR A 36 -6.76 19.54 -5.37
CA TYR A 36 -6.53 19.09 -4.00
C TYR A 36 -7.74 18.31 -3.46
N MET A 37 -8.97 18.83 -3.64
CA MET A 37 -10.19 18.12 -3.26
C MET A 37 -10.31 16.75 -3.93
N LYS A 38 -9.96 16.65 -5.21
CA LYS A 38 -9.94 15.38 -5.95
C LYS A 38 -8.89 14.42 -5.37
N VAL A 39 -7.69 14.90 -5.04
CA VAL A 39 -6.62 14.08 -4.47
C VAL A 39 -7.01 13.52 -3.10
N ILE A 40 -7.73 14.28 -2.27
CA ILE A 40 -8.24 13.79 -0.98
C ILE A 40 -9.57 13.05 -1.09
N GLU A 41 -10.05 12.78 -2.31
CA GLU A 41 -11.33 12.09 -2.58
C GLU A 41 -12.53 12.78 -1.91
N PHE A 42 -12.54 14.12 -1.91
CA PHE A 42 -13.62 14.90 -1.32
C PHE A 42 -14.93 14.72 -2.13
N PRO A 43 -16.08 14.43 -1.50
CA PRO A 43 -17.34 14.24 -2.21
C PRO A 43 -17.80 15.53 -2.92
N THR A 44 -18.09 15.45 -4.22
CA THR A 44 -18.41 16.62 -5.04
C THR A 44 -19.73 17.27 -4.65
N GLU A 45 -20.69 16.50 -4.15
CA GLU A 45 -21.97 16.93 -3.61
C GLU A 45 -21.85 17.82 -2.36
N HIS A 46 -20.68 17.82 -1.71
CA HIS A 46 -20.39 18.65 -0.54
C HIS A 46 -19.51 19.87 -0.89
N ILE A 47 -19.25 20.12 -2.17
CA ILE A 47 -18.49 21.28 -2.64
C ILE A 47 -19.45 22.36 -3.14
N TYR A 48 -19.33 23.55 -2.56
CA TYR A 48 -20.15 24.71 -2.89
C TYR A 48 -19.28 25.91 -3.26
N PHE A 49 -19.65 26.57 -4.35
CA PHE A 49 -19.06 27.83 -4.76
C PHE A 49 -19.84 29.01 -4.17
N LEU A 50 -19.10 29.98 -3.63
CA LEU A 50 -19.65 31.18 -3.02
C LEU A 50 -19.58 32.35 -3.99
N SER A 51 -20.74 32.88 -4.36
CA SER A 51 -20.85 34.05 -5.24
C SER A 51 -21.48 35.25 -4.54
N PHE A 52 -20.80 36.40 -4.59
CA PHE A 52 -21.37 37.66 -4.09
C PHE A 52 -22.46 38.21 -5.00
N HIS A 53 -22.58 37.72 -6.23
CA HIS A 53 -23.71 38.02 -7.09
C HIS A 53 -24.94 37.29 -6.57
N GLU A 54 -25.91 38.08 -6.08
CA GLU A 54 -27.15 37.61 -5.45
C GLU A 54 -26.94 36.72 -4.21
N LEU A 55 -25.75 36.77 -3.60
CA LEU A 55 -25.38 36.02 -2.40
C LEU A 55 -25.65 34.50 -2.54
N ARG A 56 -25.22 33.92 -3.67
CA ARG A 56 -25.54 32.54 -4.04
C ARG A 56 -24.51 31.55 -3.49
N ILE A 57 -25.03 30.42 -3.00
CA ILE A 57 -24.27 29.22 -2.64
C ILE A 57 -24.59 28.19 -3.71
N ILE A 58 -23.60 27.83 -4.52
CA ILE A 58 -23.82 27.14 -5.80
C ILE A 58 -23.18 25.74 -5.72
N PRO A 59 -23.96 24.65 -5.85
CA PRO A 59 -23.42 23.30 -5.88
C PRO A 59 -22.42 23.08 -7.03
N HIS A 60 -21.44 22.20 -6.82
CA HIS A 60 -20.34 21.89 -7.74
C HIS A 60 -20.74 21.75 -9.22
N ASP A 61 -21.80 20.98 -9.49
CA ASP A 61 -22.22 20.60 -10.86
C ASP A 61 -23.30 21.52 -11.44
N THR A 62 -23.73 22.55 -10.71
CA THR A 62 -24.79 23.45 -11.18
C THR A 62 -24.31 24.25 -12.38
N VAL A 63 -25.08 24.24 -13.47
CA VAL A 63 -24.78 25.04 -14.66
C VAL A 63 -25.02 26.52 -14.38
N ILE A 64 -23.98 27.32 -14.61
CA ILE A 64 -24.00 28.76 -14.38
C ILE A 64 -24.07 29.48 -15.73
N GLN A 65 -25.06 30.36 -15.88
CA GLN A 65 -25.11 31.32 -16.98
C GLN A 65 -24.21 32.52 -16.68
N ASN A 66 -23.69 33.16 -17.72
CA ASN A 66 -22.87 34.37 -17.55
C ASN A 66 -23.62 35.46 -16.79
N TYR A 67 -22.95 36.07 -15.82
CA TYR A 67 -23.43 37.22 -15.06
C TYR A 67 -22.31 38.25 -14.85
N PRO A 68 -22.64 39.54 -14.61
CA PRO A 68 -21.65 40.60 -14.47
C PRO A 68 -20.61 40.31 -13.37
N ILE A 69 -19.39 40.82 -13.59
CA ILE A 69 -18.34 40.82 -12.57
C ILE A 69 -18.61 42.00 -11.63
N ASN A 70 -18.98 41.70 -10.39
CA ASN A 70 -19.19 42.73 -9.38
C ASN A 70 -17.86 43.30 -8.88
N ALA A 71 -17.88 44.57 -8.45
CA ALA A 71 -16.81 45.15 -7.66
C ALA A 71 -16.61 44.39 -6.33
N ALA A 72 -15.49 44.65 -5.65
CA ALA A 72 -15.25 44.08 -4.34
C ALA A 72 -16.42 44.41 -3.38
N PRO A 73 -17.01 43.41 -2.70
CA PRO A 73 -18.22 43.62 -1.89
C PRO A 73 -17.92 44.48 -0.67
N GLU A 74 -18.83 45.40 -0.35
CA GLU A 74 -18.77 46.19 0.87
C GLU A 74 -18.86 45.30 2.13
N LYS A 75 -18.33 45.77 3.26
CA LYS A 75 -18.37 45.03 4.53
C LYS A 75 -19.79 44.62 4.95
N LYS A 76 -20.81 45.44 4.66
CA LYS A 76 -22.21 45.11 4.97
C LYS A 76 -22.68 43.89 4.17
N VAL A 77 -22.35 43.83 2.88
CA VAL A 77 -22.69 42.70 1.98
C VAL A 77 -21.95 41.43 2.41
N GLN A 78 -20.68 41.55 2.83
CA GLN A 78 -19.90 40.43 3.35
C GLN A 78 -20.54 39.79 4.59
N LYS A 79 -21.01 40.61 5.54
CA LYS A 79 -21.73 40.13 6.74
C LYS A 79 -23.04 39.44 6.39
N GLN A 80 -23.85 40.06 5.53
CA GLN A 80 -25.12 39.47 5.07
C GLN A 80 -24.90 38.12 4.40
N PHE A 81 -23.85 37.98 3.60
CA PHE A 81 -23.56 36.70 2.96
C PHE A 81 -23.09 35.65 3.96
N ALA A 82 -22.25 36.03 4.91
CA ALA A 82 -21.80 35.13 5.97
C ALA A 82 -22.97 34.58 6.81
N GLU A 83 -23.94 35.41 7.16
CA GLU A 83 -25.17 34.99 7.84
C GLU A 83 -25.99 33.99 7.00
N ARG A 84 -26.10 34.23 5.69
CA ARG A 84 -26.77 33.31 4.77
C ARG A 84 -26.03 31.97 4.65
N ILE A 85 -24.71 31.98 4.56
CA ILE A 85 -23.87 30.77 4.57
C ILE A 85 -24.07 30.02 5.88
N MET A 86 -24.10 30.72 7.00
CA MET A 86 -24.35 30.11 8.31
C MET A 86 -25.73 29.44 8.37
N GLY A 87 -26.78 30.11 7.89
CA GLY A 87 -28.13 29.54 7.81
C GLY A 87 -28.17 28.27 6.95
N PHE A 88 -27.51 28.29 5.80
CA PHE A 88 -27.37 27.12 4.93
C PHE A 88 -26.67 25.95 5.64
N LEU A 89 -25.54 26.21 6.31
CA LEU A 89 -24.77 25.19 7.03
C LEU A 89 -25.58 24.58 8.18
N LYS A 90 -26.28 25.39 8.98
CA LYS A 90 -27.10 24.88 10.08
C LYS A 90 -28.23 23.96 9.61
N ILE A 91 -28.84 24.28 8.46
CA ILE A 91 -29.97 23.53 7.93
C ILE A 91 -29.50 22.22 7.27
N GLN A 92 -28.49 22.30 6.42
CA GLN A 92 -28.09 21.16 5.57
C GLN A 92 -26.98 20.31 6.18
N TYR A 93 -26.14 20.91 7.04
CA TYR A 93 -24.89 20.30 7.52
C TYR A 93 -24.60 20.64 9.01
N PRO A 94 -25.53 20.36 9.94
CA PRO A 94 -25.43 20.83 11.33
C PRO A 94 -24.21 20.32 12.11
N THR A 95 -23.61 19.21 11.68
CA THR A 95 -22.47 18.57 12.34
C THR A 95 -21.23 18.48 11.44
N ALA A 96 -21.21 19.21 10.31
CA ALA A 96 -20.09 19.11 9.39
C ALA A 96 -18.92 20.02 9.78
N GLU A 97 -17.71 19.57 9.49
CA GLU A 97 -16.54 20.44 9.45
C GLU A 97 -16.52 21.25 8.14
N VAL A 98 -16.28 22.55 8.25
CA VAL A 98 -16.32 23.48 7.12
C VAL A 98 -14.90 23.77 6.62
N HIS A 99 -14.60 23.36 5.39
CA HIS A 99 -13.37 23.69 4.70
C HIS A 99 -13.54 24.99 3.91
N ILE A 100 -12.86 26.06 4.32
CA ILE A 100 -12.99 27.38 3.70
C ILE A 100 -11.82 27.63 2.75
N HIS A 101 -12.12 27.65 1.45
CA HIS A 101 -11.20 27.97 0.36
C HIS A 101 -11.49 29.36 -0.20
N ALA A 102 -11.42 30.38 0.67
CA ALA A 102 -11.84 31.73 0.35
C ALA A 102 -10.79 32.79 0.76
N GLY A 103 -11.05 34.04 0.35
CA GLY A 103 -10.29 35.21 0.81
C GLY A 103 -10.93 35.87 2.04
N LYS A 104 -10.28 36.95 2.51
CA LYS A 104 -10.71 37.75 3.67
C LYS A 104 -12.16 38.25 3.57
N SER A 105 -12.65 38.50 2.37
CA SER A 105 -14.03 38.93 2.13
C SER A 105 -15.10 37.95 2.62
N ILE A 106 -14.76 36.66 2.77
CA ILE A 106 -15.63 35.64 3.36
C ILE A 106 -15.12 35.27 4.76
N THR A 107 -13.83 34.97 4.91
CA THR A 107 -13.29 34.41 6.16
C THR A 107 -13.48 35.35 7.34
N ASP A 108 -13.28 36.66 7.16
CA ASP A 108 -13.34 37.62 8.28
C ASP A 108 -14.76 37.75 8.85
N SER A 109 -15.80 37.56 8.02
CA SER A 109 -17.20 37.65 8.44
C SER A 109 -17.79 36.31 8.88
N LEU A 110 -17.38 35.20 8.25
CA LEU A 110 -17.93 33.87 8.53
C LEU A 110 -17.30 33.19 9.74
N THR A 111 -15.98 33.35 9.94
CA THR A 111 -15.24 32.66 11.01
C THR A 111 -15.77 32.96 12.41
N PRO A 112 -16.10 34.22 12.78
CA PRO A 112 -16.70 34.50 14.09
C PRO A 112 -18.05 33.78 14.29
N LEU A 113 -18.87 33.67 13.25
CA LEU A 113 -20.16 32.98 13.32
C LEU A 113 -19.97 31.48 13.55
N LEU A 114 -19.05 30.84 12.84
CA LEU A 114 -18.73 29.42 13.02
C LEU A 114 -18.21 29.14 14.43
N LYS A 115 -17.33 30.00 14.96
CA LYS A 115 -16.81 29.89 16.33
C LYS A 115 -17.92 30.00 17.38
N ASN A 116 -18.79 31.00 17.26
CA ASN A 116 -19.87 31.23 18.22
C ASN A 116 -20.85 30.04 18.29
N GLU A 117 -20.98 29.32 17.19
CA GLU A 117 -21.91 28.18 17.04
C GLU A 117 -21.21 26.83 17.23
N GLY A 118 -19.93 26.84 17.58
CA GLY A 118 -19.15 25.62 17.81
C GLY A 118 -18.94 24.74 16.57
N ILE A 119 -19.10 25.28 15.37
CA ILE A 119 -18.90 24.54 14.13
C ILE A 119 -17.40 24.45 13.83
N PRO A 120 -16.82 23.23 13.72
CA PRO A 120 -15.41 23.08 13.37
C PRO A 120 -15.15 23.55 11.94
N TYR A 121 -14.01 24.21 11.72
CA TYR A 121 -13.65 24.71 10.40
C TYR A 121 -12.14 24.78 10.20
N SER A 122 -11.74 24.69 8.94
CA SER A 122 -10.36 24.77 8.48
C SER A 122 -10.24 25.81 7.36
N ILE A 123 -9.35 26.79 7.49
CA ILE A 123 -9.13 27.83 6.47
C ILE A 123 -7.89 27.48 5.65
N PHE A 124 -8.06 27.36 4.33
CA PHE A 124 -6.98 26.99 3.43
C PHE A 124 -6.37 28.20 2.74
N ALA A 125 -5.03 28.19 2.65
CA ALA A 125 -4.24 29.27 2.05
C ALA A 125 -4.51 30.65 2.69
N GLU A 126 -4.81 30.70 3.99
CA GLU A 126 -4.95 31.94 4.75
C GLU A 126 -3.63 32.74 4.75
N GLY A 127 -3.71 34.05 4.61
CA GLY A 127 -2.53 34.94 4.59
C GLY A 127 -1.61 34.80 3.37
N LYS A 128 -1.82 33.80 2.50
CA LYS A 128 -1.05 33.64 1.25
C LYS A 128 -1.50 34.66 0.20
N GLN A 129 -0.53 35.28 -0.47
CA GLN A 129 -0.78 36.13 -1.63
C GLN A 129 -1.45 35.32 -2.75
N LEU A 130 -2.31 35.98 -3.55
CA LEU A 130 -3.11 35.33 -4.61
C LEU A 130 -2.27 34.43 -5.54
N LEU A 131 -1.10 34.92 -5.96
CA LEU A 131 -0.18 34.21 -6.86
C LEU A 131 0.44 32.96 -6.21
N LYS A 132 0.61 32.95 -4.89
CA LYS A 132 1.20 31.82 -4.13
C LYS A 132 0.17 30.82 -3.62
N LYS A 133 -1.13 31.10 -3.77
CA LYS A 133 -2.18 30.18 -3.31
C LYS A 133 -2.14 28.86 -4.07
N SER A 134 -1.88 28.86 -5.37
CA SER A 134 -1.74 27.63 -6.15
C SER A 134 -0.54 26.79 -5.70
N GLU A 135 0.58 27.43 -5.34
CA GLU A 135 1.77 26.73 -4.82
C GLU A 135 1.45 26.03 -3.51
N TYR A 136 0.76 26.70 -2.58
CA TYR A 136 0.31 26.10 -1.33
C TYR A 136 -0.54 24.83 -1.53
N TYR A 137 -1.47 24.84 -2.48
CA TYR A 137 -2.26 23.63 -2.78
C TYR A 137 -1.42 22.55 -3.47
N ASN A 138 -0.48 22.92 -4.34
CA ASN A 138 0.42 21.94 -4.94
C ASN A 138 1.27 21.24 -3.87
N ASP A 139 1.75 21.96 -2.85
CA ASP A 139 2.47 21.36 -1.73
C ASP A 139 1.58 20.38 -0.96
N LEU A 140 0.32 20.74 -0.69
CA LEU A 140 -0.65 19.83 -0.05
C LEU A 140 -0.93 18.58 -0.90
N ILE A 141 -1.07 18.75 -2.22
CA ILE A 141 -1.26 17.63 -3.16
C ILE A 141 -0.05 16.70 -3.13
N LEU A 142 1.17 17.24 -3.15
CA LEU A 142 2.39 16.44 -3.08
C LEU A 142 2.49 15.67 -1.76
N GLN A 143 2.12 16.30 -0.64
CA GLN A 143 2.08 15.66 0.67
C GLN A 143 1.07 14.51 0.72
N GLU A 144 -0.16 14.73 0.25
CA GLU A 144 -1.21 13.69 0.23
C GLU A 144 -0.83 12.52 -0.67
N CYS A 145 -0.31 12.79 -1.86
CA CYS A 145 0.20 11.75 -2.77
C CYS A 145 1.33 10.94 -2.13
N ALA A 146 2.27 11.59 -1.42
CA ALA A 146 3.34 10.91 -0.70
C ALA A 146 2.79 10.03 0.45
N MET A 147 1.81 10.54 1.21
CA MET A 147 1.17 9.80 2.29
C MET A 147 0.38 8.59 1.76
N LYS A 148 -0.39 8.73 0.68
CA LYS A 148 -1.08 7.61 0.03
C LYS A 148 -0.10 6.53 -0.41
N ARG A 149 0.98 6.93 -1.10
CA ARG A 149 2.03 6.01 -1.52
C ARG A 149 2.69 5.30 -0.34
N MET A 150 2.93 5.99 0.77
CA MET A 150 3.48 5.38 1.98
C MET A 150 2.52 4.36 2.59
N ARG A 151 1.21 4.65 2.65
CA ARG A 151 0.18 3.71 3.12
C ARG A 151 0.09 2.48 2.22
N GLU A 152 0.17 2.65 0.90
CA GLU A 152 0.19 1.54 -0.06
C GLU A 152 1.42 0.65 0.14
N LEU A 153 2.61 1.24 0.27
CA LEU A 153 3.83 0.51 0.57
C LEU A 153 3.73 -0.27 1.89
N GLN A 154 3.14 0.34 2.93
CA GLN A 154 2.89 -0.36 4.21
C GLN A 154 1.92 -1.53 4.04
N LYS A 155 0.86 -1.38 3.24
CA LYS A 155 -0.09 -2.47 2.93
C LYS A 155 0.58 -3.60 2.15
N GLU A 156 1.37 -3.29 1.12
CA GLU A 156 2.14 -4.28 0.35
C GLU A 156 3.14 -5.02 1.23
N LYS A 157 3.87 -4.29 2.08
CA LYS A 157 4.79 -4.85 3.06
C LYS A 157 4.09 -5.79 4.05
N ALA A 158 2.92 -5.41 4.55
CA ALA A 158 2.12 -6.26 5.44
C ALA A 158 1.69 -7.56 4.75
N LYS A 159 1.30 -7.51 3.46
CA LYS A 159 1.02 -8.71 2.68
C LYS A 159 2.24 -9.63 2.62
N LEU A 160 3.41 -9.09 2.27
CA LEU A 160 4.65 -9.88 2.19
C LEU A 160 5.02 -10.54 3.52
N ILE A 161 4.83 -9.85 4.65
CA ILE A 161 5.06 -10.40 6.00
C ILE A 161 4.09 -11.56 6.30
N ALA A 162 2.86 -11.50 5.79
CA ALA A 162 1.80 -12.47 6.08
C ALA A 162 1.80 -13.72 5.19
N ILE A 163 2.58 -13.74 4.09
CA ILE A 163 2.63 -14.88 3.15
C ILE A 163 3.27 -16.15 3.74
N PRO A 164 4.41 -16.10 4.48
CA PRO A 164 5.06 -17.31 4.95
C PRO A 164 4.27 -17.96 6.09
N GLU A 165 3.68 -19.13 5.86
CA GLU A 165 3.05 -19.94 6.90
C GLU A 165 3.94 -21.12 7.30
N TYR A 166 4.55 -21.80 6.32
CA TYR A 166 5.32 -23.03 6.53
C TYR A 166 6.82 -22.90 6.22
N PHE A 167 7.27 -21.76 5.72
CA PHE A 167 8.67 -21.45 5.35
C PHE A 167 9.30 -22.50 4.42
N THR A 168 8.54 -22.97 3.45
CA THR A 168 8.94 -24.01 2.49
C THR A 168 9.68 -23.45 1.27
N PRO A 169 10.47 -24.27 0.54
CA PRO A 169 11.06 -23.86 -0.74
C PRO A 169 10.03 -23.39 -1.78
N GLN A 170 8.81 -23.92 -1.76
CA GLN A 170 7.72 -23.54 -2.66
C GLN A 170 7.21 -22.12 -2.35
N GLU A 171 6.95 -21.82 -1.08
CA GLU A 171 6.59 -20.46 -0.65
C GLU A 171 7.73 -19.48 -0.93
N ALA A 172 8.98 -19.88 -0.71
CA ALA A 172 10.14 -19.06 -1.04
C ALA A 172 10.20 -18.70 -2.52
N GLU A 173 9.90 -19.65 -3.41
CA GLU A 173 9.86 -19.44 -4.85
C GLU A 173 8.73 -18.49 -5.25
N HIS A 174 7.54 -18.64 -4.65
CA HIS A 174 6.42 -17.74 -4.85
C HIS A 174 6.77 -16.30 -4.43
N ILE A 175 7.30 -16.12 -3.21
CA ILE A 175 7.72 -14.82 -2.68
C ILE A 175 8.75 -14.16 -3.59
N VAL A 176 9.77 -14.90 -4.02
CA VAL A 176 10.80 -14.36 -4.93
C VAL A 176 10.21 -13.96 -6.28
N THR A 177 9.28 -14.73 -6.81
CA THR A 177 8.67 -14.46 -8.12
C THR A 177 7.81 -13.21 -8.09
N GLU A 178 6.98 -13.05 -7.06
CA GLU A 178 6.06 -11.93 -6.96
C GLU A 178 6.71 -10.64 -6.45
N TYR A 179 7.62 -10.73 -5.46
CA TYR A 179 8.04 -9.55 -4.69
C TYR A 179 9.49 -9.13 -4.89
N ALA A 180 10.32 -9.92 -5.58
CA ALA A 180 11.74 -9.56 -5.70
C ALA A 180 11.99 -8.26 -6.48
N ALA A 181 11.10 -7.88 -7.40
CA ALA A 181 11.21 -6.62 -8.14
C ALA A 181 11.11 -5.39 -7.22
N VAL A 182 10.39 -5.51 -6.10
CA VAL A 182 10.15 -4.43 -5.14
C VAL A 182 11.02 -4.53 -3.89
N ALA A 183 11.92 -5.52 -3.80
CA ALA A 183 12.78 -5.73 -2.62
C ALA A 183 13.61 -4.49 -2.24
N HIS A 184 14.01 -3.68 -3.23
CA HIS A 184 14.78 -2.44 -3.01
C HIS A 184 14.01 -1.36 -2.28
N LYS A 185 12.68 -1.34 -2.42
CA LYS A 185 11.81 -0.40 -1.70
C LYS A 185 11.83 -0.66 -0.19
N TYR A 186 12.25 -1.86 0.23
CA TYR A 186 12.26 -2.31 1.61
C TYR A 186 13.67 -2.59 2.14
N GLY A 187 14.73 -2.40 1.33
CA GLY A 187 16.12 -2.62 1.75
C GLY A 187 16.49 -4.09 2.03
N VAL A 188 15.79 -5.04 1.40
CA VAL A 188 15.95 -6.49 1.64
C VAL A 188 16.48 -7.26 0.41
N GLU A 189 17.06 -6.57 -0.57
CA GLU A 189 17.54 -7.14 -1.84
C GLU A 189 18.54 -8.28 -1.63
N LYS A 190 19.41 -8.14 -0.62
CA LYS A 190 20.41 -9.15 -0.27
C LYS A 190 19.75 -10.47 0.13
N LEU A 191 18.68 -10.42 0.93
CA LEU A 191 17.95 -11.60 1.38
C LEU A 191 17.22 -12.28 0.21
N PHE A 192 16.59 -11.51 -0.69
CA PHE A 192 15.99 -12.07 -1.90
C PHE A 192 17.02 -12.73 -2.82
N SER A 193 18.21 -12.14 -2.95
CA SER A 193 19.32 -12.73 -3.71
C SER A 193 19.81 -14.04 -3.09
N GLU A 194 19.94 -14.07 -1.76
CA GLU A 194 20.32 -15.29 -1.01
C GLU A 194 19.28 -16.39 -1.20
N ILE A 195 17.98 -16.10 -1.06
CA ILE A 195 16.90 -17.06 -1.29
C ILE A 195 16.94 -17.62 -2.72
N ARG A 196 17.15 -16.78 -3.75
CA ARG A 196 17.30 -17.24 -5.14
C ARG A 196 18.45 -18.22 -5.32
N SER A 197 19.60 -17.91 -4.70
CA SER A 197 20.77 -18.78 -4.75
C SER A 197 20.48 -20.14 -4.11
N LEU A 198 19.89 -20.11 -2.91
CA LEU A 198 19.50 -21.32 -2.18
C LEU A 198 18.46 -22.15 -2.93
N LEU A 199 17.48 -21.52 -3.58
CA LEU A 199 16.48 -22.21 -4.41
C LEU A 199 17.10 -22.94 -5.61
N ARG A 200 18.07 -22.31 -6.29
CA ARG A 200 18.82 -22.96 -7.37
C ARG A 200 19.59 -24.17 -6.85
N GLN A 201 20.28 -24.01 -5.72
CA GLN A 201 21.01 -25.09 -5.05
C GLN A 201 20.06 -26.23 -4.64
N TYR A 202 18.91 -25.91 -4.06
CA TYR A 202 17.88 -26.87 -3.65
C TYR A 202 17.38 -27.70 -4.82
N LYS A 203 16.99 -27.04 -5.94
CA LYS A 203 16.51 -27.74 -7.15
C LYS A 203 17.56 -28.69 -7.71
N GLN A 204 18.82 -28.28 -7.75
CA GLN A 204 19.93 -29.13 -8.19
C GLN A 204 20.10 -30.34 -7.26
N GLN A 205 20.19 -30.12 -5.95
CA GLN A 205 20.37 -31.19 -4.98
C GLN A 205 19.18 -32.16 -4.95
N PHE A 206 17.96 -31.65 -5.11
CA PHE A 206 16.75 -32.44 -5.17
C PHE A 206 16.76 -33.39 -6.38
N ARG A 207 17.10 -32.89 -7.58
CA ARG A 207 17.25 -33.74 -8.77
C ARG A 207 18.31 -34.83 -8.59
N HIS A 208 19.46 -34.48 -8.00
CA HIS A 208 20.51 -35.47 -7.73
C HIS A 208 20.05 -36.52 -6.70
N ALA A 209 19.34 -36.12 -5.65
CA ALA A 209 18.81 -37.04 -4.66
C ALA A 209 17.76 -37.98 -5.26
N GLN A 210 16.90 -37.48 -6.16
CA GLN A 210 15.94 -38.32 -6.90
C GLN A 210 16.65 -39.32 -7.81
N ALA A 211 17.62 -38.90 -8.60
CA ALA A 211 18.38 -39.81 -9.46
C ALA A 211 19.12 -40.90 -8.66
N VAL A 212 19.70 -40.54 -7.50
CA VAL A 212 20.33 -41.52 -6.61
C VAL A 212 19.30 -42.47 -5.99
N LYS A 213 18.10 -41.98 -5.66
CA LYS A 213 17.00 -42.80 -5.15
C LYS A 213 16.53 -43.82 -6.20
N GLU A 214 16.30 -43.38 -7.42
CA GLU A 214 15.90 -44.25 -8.54
C GLU A 214 16.96 -45.33 -8.81
N ASN A 215 18.23 -44.94 -8.87
CA ASN A 215 19.34 -45.89 -9.04
C ASN A 215 19.43 -46.88 -7.88
N PHE A 216 19.26 -46.41 -6.63
CA PHE A 216 19.23 -47.29 -5.46
C PHE A 216 18.09 -48.31 -5.58
N GLU A 217 16.87 -47.86 -5.86
CA GLU A 217 15.68 -48.71 -5.99
C GLU A 217 15.79 -49.73 -7.12
N GLN A 218 16.50 -49.42 -8.21
CA GLN A 218 16.77 -50.33 -9.33
C GLN A 218 17.92 -51.30 -9.05
N SER A 219 18.85 -50.94 -8.17
CA SER A 219 20.08 -51.71 -7.92
C SER A 219 19.93 -52.81 -6.86
N ILE A 220 18.83 -52.82 -6.11
CA ILE A 220 18.54 -53.79 -5.05
C ILE A 220 17.65 -54.92 -5.59
N SER A 221 17.99 -56.16 -5.24
CA SER A 221 17.16 -57.34 -5.50
C SER A 221 15.91 -57.38 -4.59
N GLU A 222 14.93 -58.23 -4.91
CA GLU A 222 13.75 -58.41 -4.05
C GLU A 222 14.12 -58.97 -2.66
N GLU A 223 15.12 -59.83 -2.57
CA GLU A 223 15.60 -60.40 -1.30
C GLU A 223 16.27 -59.32 -0.44
N GLU A 224 17.18 -58.53 -1.02
CA GLU A 224 17.81 -57.39 -0.34
C GLU A 224 16.77 -56.34 0.08
N ARG A 225 15.75 -56.09 -0.76
CA ARG A 225 14.66 -55.17 -0.44
C ARG A 225 13.87 -55.66 0.76
N LYS A 226 13.49 -56.95 0.83
CA LYS A 226 12.75 -57.52 1.97
C LYS A 226 13.54 -57.44 3.27
N ASP A 227 14.84 -57.70 3.22
CA ASP A 227 15.71 -57.58 4.39
C ASP A 227 15.83 -56.12 4.83
N LEU A 228 16.02 -55.20 3.88
CA LEU A 228 16.16 -53.77 4.14
C LEU A 228 14.85 -53.12 4.63
N GLN A 229 13.70 -53.63 4.19
CA GLN A 229 12.38 -53.16 4.59
C GLN A 229 12.09 -53.41 6.08
N ARG A 230 12.70 -54.43 6.68
CA ARG A 230 12.65 -54.66 8.14
C ARG A 230 13.29 -53.53 8.95
N TYR A 231 14.19 -52.75 8.33
CA TYR A 231 14.92 -51.66 8.95
C TYR A 231 14.49 -50.27 8.43
N TRP A 232 13.81 -50.23 7.27
CA TRP A 232 13.46 -49.02 6.54
C TRP A 232 12.63 -48.02 7.35
N ASP A 233 11.64 -48.50 8.09
CA ASP A 233 10.74 -47.64 8.88
C ASP A 233 11.48 -46.87 9.99
N ASN A 234 12.67 -47.34 10.36
CA ASN A 234 13.52 -46.75 11.39
C ASN A 234 14.66 -45.87 10.82
N LEU A 235 14.85 -45.83 9.50
CA LEU A 235 15.92 -45.06 8.85
C LEU A 235 15.44 -43.66 8.50
N ARG A 236 15.75 -42.67 9.35
CA ARG A 236 15.42 -41.25 9.13
C ARG A 236 16.65 -40.40 8.82
N SER A 237 17.84 -40.91 9.10
CA SER A 237 19.10 -40.18 9.06
C SER A 237 20.31 -41.11 8.99
N LEU A 238 21.49 -40.56 8.69
CA LEU A 238 22.74 -41.31 8.66
C LEU A 238 23.12 -41.90 10.02
N SER A 239 22.75 -41.26 11.14
CA SER A 239 23.01 -41.80 12.47
C SER A 239 22.25 -43.11 12.70
N ASP A 240 21.09 -43.28 12.07
CA ASP A 240 20.27 -44.49 12.23
C ASP A 240 20.95 -45.73 11.61
N LEU A 241 21.89 -45.53 10.68
CA LEU A 241 22.71 -46.61 10.11
C LEU A 241 23.69 -47.22 11.12
N PHE A 242 23.97 -46.55 12.24
CA PHE A 242 24.94 -46.98 13.24
C PHE A 242 24.29 -47.57 14.50
N ASN A 243 22.96 -47.77 14.50
CA ASN A 243 22.25 -48.44 15.58
C ASN A 243 22.55 -49.96 15.59
N SER A 244 22.58 -50.55 16.78
CA SER A 244 23.03 -51.95 17.02
C SER A 244 22.32 -53.01 16.17
N GLN A 245 21.05 -52.79 15.82
CA GLN A 245 20.24 -53.69 14.98
C GLN A 245 20.65 -53.73 13.50
N MET A 246 21.38 -52.72 13.00
CA MET A 246 21.81 -52.63 11.58
C MET A 246 23.17 -53.30 11.32
N SER A 247 23.92 -53.64 12.38
CA SER A 247 25.29 -54.16 12.31
C SER A 247 25.41 -55.52 11.58
N GLU A 248 24.43 -56.41 11.75
CA GLU A 248 24.38 -57.69 11.04
C GLU A 248 24.13 -57.51 9.54
N PHE A 249 23.24 -56.58 9.17
CA PHE A 249 22.95 -56.26 7.76
C PHE A 249 24.15 -55.62 7.05
N HIS A 250 24.90 -54.75 7.75
CA HIS A 250 26.16 -54.17 7.25
C HIS A 250 27.19 -55.23 6.84
N SER A 251 27.33 -56.31 7.60
CA SER A 251 28.32 -57.35 7.33
C SER A 251 28.01 -58.19 6.08
N LYS A 252 26.73 -58.34 5.73
CA LYS A 252 26.24 -59.17 4.61
C LYS A 252 26.02 -58.37 3.32
N ASN A 253 25.65 -57.09 3.42
CA ASN A 253 25.13 -56.30 2.31
C ASN A 253 25.89 -54.98 2.10
N GLY A 254 27.24 -55.02 2.13
CA GLY A 254 28.09 -53.82 2.04
C GLY A 254 27.83 -52.91 0.84
N ARG A 255 27.51 -53.48 -0.35
CA ARG A 255 27.16 -52.72 -1.55
C ARG A 255 25.84 -51.95 -1.40
N VAL A 256 24.81 -52.61 -0.85
CA VAL A 256 23.51 -52.01 -0.60
C VAL A 256 23.65 -50.90 0.45
N MET A 257 24.45 -51.12 1.49
CA MET A 257 24.71 -50.13 2.53
C MET A 257 25.48 -48.92 2.03
N ALA A 258 26.46 -49.09 1.14
CA ALA A 258 27.14 -47.96 0.52
C ALA A 258 26.18 -47.09 -0.31
N SER A 259 25.25 -47.74 -1.02
CA SER A 259 24.27 -47.05 -1.86
C SER A 259 23.17 -46.37 -1.03
N LEU A 260 22.70 -47.01 0.04
CA LEU A 260 21.79 -46.43 1.03
C LEU A 260 22.40 -45.24 1.76
N THR A 261 23.67 -45.35 2.17
CA THR A 261 24.44 -44.26 2.80
C THR A 261 24.52 -43.06 1.86
N THR A 262 24.82 -43.31 0.58
CA THR A 262 24.87 -42.26 -0.44
C THR A 262 23.51 -41.58 -0.61
N LEU A 263 22.42 -42.34 -0.67
CA LEU A 263 21.06 -41.81 -0.74
C LEU A 263 20.73 -40.91 0.46
N LEU A 264 20.99 -41.38 1.68
CA LEU A 264 20.74 -40.64 2.92
C LEU A 264 21.59 -39.35 3.00
N ILE A 265 22.85 -39.37 2.54
CA ILE A 265 23.69 -38.16 2.41
C ILE A 265 23.02 -37.14 1.48
N LYS A 266 22.55 -37.57 0.29
CA LYS A 266 21.94 -36.64 -0.67
C LYS A 266 20.62 -36.08 -0.17
N GLN A 267 19.78 -36.90 0.47
CA GLN A 267 18.56 -36.42 1.14
C GLN A 267 18.88 -35.43 2.28
N GLY A 268 19.95 -35.69 3.03
CA GLY A 268 20.47 -34.76 4.06
C GLY A 268 20.83 -33.39 3.49
N TYR A 269 21.48 -33.34 2.32
CA TYR A 269 21.78 -32.06 1.65
C TYR A 269 20.52 -31.29 1.25
N VAL A 270 19.52 -31.98 0.68
CA VAL A 270 18.23 -31.37 0.35
C VAL A 270 17.57 -30.78 1.58
N LYS A 271 17.51 -31.53 2.69
CA LYS A 271 16.93 -31.09 3.96
C LYS A 271 17.68 -29.88 4.54
N ASN A 272 19.02 -29.90 4.52
CA ASN A 272 19.84 -28.79 5.00
C ASN A 272 19.59 -27.51 4.20
N THR A 273 19.59 -27.60 2.86
CA THR A 273 19.29 -26.43 2.03
C THR A 273 17.87 -25.93 2.21
N SER A 274 16.89 -26.82 2.40
CA SER A 274 15.52 -26.44 2.77
C SER A 274 15.49 -25.63 4.07
N ASN A 275 16.19 -26.09 5.12
CA ASN A 275 16.26 -25.39 6.40
C ASN A 275 16.92 -24.01 6.25
N ARG A 276 17.97 -23.88 5.44
CA ARG A 276 18.62 -22.59 5.15
C ARG A 276 17.70 -21.62 4.41
N ILE A 277 16.83 -22.13 3.52
CA ILE A 277 15.79 -21.33 2.88
C ILE A 277 14.81 -20.83 3.95
N SER A 278 14.33 -21.71 4.82
CA SER A 278 13.41 -21.35 5.91
C SER A 278 14.02 -20.30 6.83
N GLU A 279 15.28 -20.46 7.24
CA GLU A 279 16.01 -19.48 8.05
C GLU A 279 16.12 -18.12 7.35
N THR A 280 16.43 -18.11 6.06
CA THR A 280 16.56 -16.86 5.29
C THR A 280 15.23 -16.17 5.12
N MET A 281 14.14 -16.92 4.91
CA MET A 281 12.79 -16.37 4.88
C MET A 281 12.37 -15.81 6.25
N PHE A 282 12.74 -16.46 7.35
CA PHE A 282 12.50 -15.95 8.69
C PHE A 282 13.26 -14.63 8.93
N ARG A 283 14.53 -14.55 8.51
CA ARG A 283 15.31 -13.31 8.53
C ARG A 283 14.68 -12.22 7.68
N LEU A 284 14.13 -12.56 6.51
CA LEU A 284 13.39 -11.64 5.66
C LEU A 284 12.15 -11.10 6.37
N GLN A 285 11.35 -11.97 7.00
CA GLN A 285 10.16 -11.55 7.74
C GLN A 285 10.53 -10.61 8.90
N ILE A 286 11.59 -10.92 9.67
CA ILE A 286 12.10 -10.03 10.72
C ILE A 286 12.56 -8.68 10.16
N ALA A 287 13.31 -8.67 9.06
CA ALA A 287 13.80 -7.44 8.44
C ALA A 287 12.64 -6.56 7.95
N LEU A 288 11.59 -7.18 7.42
CA LEU A 288 10.37 -6.49 7.05
C LEU A 288 9.62 -5.97 8.29
N ILE A 289 9.52 -6.72 9.39
CA ILE A 289 8.85 -6.21 10.60
C ILE A 289 9.60 -5.02 11.22
N LYS A 290 10.94 -5.03 11.19
CA LYS A 290 11.77 -3.99 11.82
C LYS A 290 11.96 -2.71 11.01
N SER A 291 11.88 -2.80 9.67
CA SER A 291 11.95 -1.64 8.77
C SER A 291 10.67 -0.82 8.79
#